data_AF-A0A6M0SIU3-F1
#
_entry.id   AF-A0A6M0SIU3-F1
#
_cell.length_a   1.000
_cell.length_b   1.000
_cell.length_c   1.000
_cell.angle_alpha   90.00
_cell.angle_beta   90.00
_cell.angle_gamma   90.00
#
_symmetry.space_group_name_H-M   'P 1'
#
loop_
_entity.id
_entity.type
_entity.pdbx_description
1 polymer ?
#
loop_
_entity_poly.entity_id
_entity_poly.type
_entity_poly.pdbx_seq_one_letter_code
_entity_poly.pdbx_strand_id
1 'polypeptide(L)' 'MAKRMAKRVFASVPDYLAKLLEWKAEKDGRSLSNLVSLLLELHASELQQEYEAEQQKESKK' A
#
# COMPACT_ATOMS: atom_id res chain seq x y z
N MET A 1 4.08 25.25 -0.46
CA MET A 1 4.36 23.80 -0.46
C MET A 1 3.03 23.08 -0.43
N ALA A 2 2.56 22.53 -1.56
CA ALA A 2 1.28 21.80 -1.57
C ALA A 2 1.42 20.58 -0.66
N LYS A 3 0.67 20.55 0.44
CA LYS A 3 0.59 19.41 1.36
C LYS A 3 0.10 18.22 0.53
N ARG A 4 0.99 17.28 0.18
CA ARG A 4 0.60 16.03 -0.50
C ARG A 4 -0.32 15.29 0.47
N MET A 5 -1.63 15.43 0.28
CA MET A 5 -2.63 14.73 1.06
C MET A 5 -2.58 13.26 0.63
N ALA A 6 -2.29 12.36 1.55
CA ALA A 6 -2.39 10.93 1.29
C ALA A 6 -3.84 10.62 0.88
N LYS A 7 -4.02 9.97 -0.27
CA LYS A 7 -5.33 9.45 -0.67
C LYS A 7 -5.70 8.33 0.31
N ARG A 8 -6.91 8.39 0.86
CA ARG A 8 -7.43 7.33 1.74
C ARG A 8 -8.02 6.23 0.88
N VAL A 9 -7.58 5.00 1.11
CA VAL A 9 -8.13 3.79 0.49
C VAL A 9 -8.79 2.98 1.61
N PHE A 10 -10.01 2.51 1.35
CA PHE A 10 -10.74 1.63 2.25
C PHE A 10 -10.80 0.24 1.61
N ALA A 11 -10.43 -0.78 2.37
CA ALA A 11 -10.46 -2.17 1.93
C ALA A 11 -10.96 -3.04 3.09
N SER A 12 -11.79 -4.03 2.75
CA SER A 12 -12.15 -5.11 3.68
C SER A 12 -11.10 -6.22 3.56
N VAL A 13 -10.66 -6.74 4.70
CA VAL A 13 -9.73 -7.88 4.76
C VAL A 13 -10.35 -8.99 5.60
N PRO A 14 -9.97 -10.26 5.37
CA PRO A 14 -10.39 -11.36 6.23
C PRO A 14 -9.95 -11.17 7.69
N ASP A 15 -10.78 -11.61 8.64
CA ASP A 15 -10.53 -11.45 10.09
C ASP A 15 -9.17 -11.99 10.54
N TYR A 16 -8.74 -13.13 9.99
CA TYR A 16 -7.45 -13.72 10.35
C TYR A 16 -6.28 -12.82 9.96
N LEU A 17 -6.40 -12.12 8.82
CA LEU A 17 -5.38 -11.22 8.31
C LEU A 17 -5.34 -9.93 9.13
N ALA A 18 -6.51 -9.40 9.51
CA ALA A 18 -6.60 -8.26 10.41
C ALA A 18 -5.87 -8.53 11.73
N LYS A 19 -6.19 -9.66 12.39
CA LYS A 19 -5.54 -10.06 13.65
C LYS A 19 -4.03 -10.24 13.52
N LEU A 20 -3.57 -10.82 12.42
CA LEU A 20 -2.14 -11.01 12.16
C LEU A 20 -1.41 -9.67 12.01
N LEU A 21 -2.01 -8.73 11.26
CA LEU A 21 -1.43 -7.41 11.04
C LEU A 21 -1.43 -6.57 12.33
N GLU A 22 -2.48 -6.65 13.14
CA GLU A 22 -2.55 -6.00 14.46
C GLU A 22 -1.44 -6.50 15.38
N TRP A 23 -1.31 -7.83 15.54
CA TRP A 23 -0.24 -8.43 16.34
C TRP A 23 1.16 -8.01 15.85
N LYS A 24 1.37 -7.99 14.53
CA LYS A 24 2.65 -7.57 13.95
C LYS A 24 2.93 -6.09 14.20
N ALA A 25 1.92 -5.23 14.10
CA ALA A 25 2.06 -3.80 14.36
C ALA A 25 2.45 -3.54 15.81
N GLU A 26 1.79 -4.22 16.76
CA GLU A 26 2.12 -4.16 18.19
C GLU A 26 3.56 -4.61 18.47
N LYS A 27 3.96 -5.77 17.91
CA LYS A 27 5.32 -6.31 18.08
C LYS A 27 6.40 -5.35 17.58
N ASP A 28 6.10 -4.60 16.52
CA ASP A 28 7.03 -3.64 15.93
C ASP A 28 6.94 -2.24 16.58
N GLY A 29 6.05 -2.03 17.55
CA GLY A 29 5.84 -0.73 18.19
C GLY A 29 5.34 0.35 17.23
N ARG A 30 4.56 -0.03 16.20
CA ARG A 30 4.03 0.91 15.18
C ARG A 30 2.50 0.83 15.09
N SER A 31 1.88 1.86 14.54
CA SER A 31 0.44 1.83 14.25
C SER A 31 0.15 0.85 13.09
N LEU A 32 -1.04 0.24 13.12
CA LEU A 32 -1.52 -0.64 12.05
C LEU A 32 -1.50 0.08 10.69
N SER A 33 -1.94 1.33 10.63
CA SER A 33 -1.93 2.12 9.39
C SER A 33 -0.52 2.30 8.83
N ASN A 34 0.49 2.54 9.69
CA ASN A 34 1.88 2.66 9.23
C ASN A 34 2.42 1.33 8.71
N LEU A 35 2.07 0.21 9.35
CA LEU A 35 2.44 -1.12 8.87
C LEU A 35 1.82 -1.39 7.49
N VAL A 36 0.52 -1.14 7.34
CA VAL A 36 -0.20 -1.37 6.09
C VAL A 36 0.38 -0.50 4.97
N SER A 37 0.65 0.78 5.21
CA SER A 37 1.28 1.66 4.22
C SER A 37 2.64 1.12 3.79
N LEU A 38 3.49 0.70 4.72
CA LEU A 38 4.81 0.14 4.41
C LEU A 38 4.70 -1.13 3.54
N LEU A 39 3.80 -2.05 3.90
CA LEU A 39 3.60 -3.29 3.14
C LEU A 39 3.11 -3.01 1.71
N LEU A 40 2.21 -2.03 1.57
CA LEU A 40 1.73 -1.59 0.26
C LEU A 40 2.82 -0.91 -0.56
N GLU A 41 3.67 -0.09 0.03
CA GLU A 41 4.79 0.56 -0.66
C GLU A 41 5.83 -0.46 -1.16
N LEU A 42 6.15 -1.47 -0.34
CA LEU A 42 7.07 -2.54 -0.73
C LEU A 42 6.54 -3.32 -1.92
N HIS A 43 5.27 -3.73 -1.88
CA HIS A 43 4.66 -4.48 -2.98
C HIS A 43 4.42 -3.61 -4.22
N ALA A 44 3.98 -2.35 -4.04
CA ALA A 44 3.77 -1.43 -5.17
C ALA A 44 5.07 -1.09 -5.90
N SER A 45 6.20 -1.06 -5.19
CA SER A 45 7.52 -0.87 -5.82
C SER A 45 7.86 -1.98 -6.81
N GLU A 46 7.40 -3.21 -6.55
CA GLU A 46 7.54 -4.34 -7.49
C GLU A 46 6.60 -4.16 -8.70
N LEU A 47 5.35 -3.74 -8.46
CA LEU A 47 4.33 -3.53 -9.49
C LEU A 47 4.59 -2.31 -10.39
N GLN A 48 5.37 -1.34 -9.94
CA GLN A 48 5.56 -0.05 -10.64
C GLN A 48 6.12 -0.24 -12.05
N GLN A 49 7.01 -1.22 -12.26
CA GLN A 49 7.61 -1.47 -13.57
C GLN A 49 6.57 -1.93 -14.61
N GLU A 50 5.61 -2.74 -14.20
CA GLU A 50 4.52 -3.21 -15.06
C GLU A 50 3.55 -2.07 -15.39
N TYR A 51 3.17 -1.29 -14.37
CA TYR A 51 2.29 -0.14 -14.53
C TYR A 51 2.86 0.89 -15.53
N GLU A 52 4.14 1.25 -15.40
CA GLU A 52 4.78 2.21 -16.30
C GLU A 52 4.85 1.71 -17.76
N ALA A 53 5.07 0.41 -17.95
CA ALA A 53 5.10 -0.21 -19.28
C ALA A 53 3.72 -0.21 -19.97
N GLU A 54 2.64 -0.35 -19.21
CA GLU A 54 1.27 -0.27 -19.74
C GLU A 54 0.88 1.17 -20.11
N GLN A 55 1.18 2.15 -19.24
CA GLN A 55 0.87 3.56 -19.48
C GLN A 55 1.54 4.11 -20.76
N GLN A 56 2.74 3.63 -21.10
CA GLN A 56 3.44 4.01 -22.33
C GLN A 56 2.85 3.39 -23.61
N LYS A 57 2.16 2.24 -23.51
CA LYS A 57 1.47 1.63 -24.66
C LYS A 57 0.15 2.33 -24.95
N GLU A 58 -0.56 2.76 -23.90
CA GLU A 58 -1.85 3.44 -24.01
C GLU A 58 -1.70 4.88 -24.54
N SER A 59 -0.60 5.56 -24.21
CA SER A 59 -0.29 6.91 -24.72
C SER A 59 0.20 6.97 -26.17
N LYS A 60 0.53 5.83 -26.80
CA LYS A 60 0.94 5.73 -28.21
C LYS A 60 -0.18 5.25 -29.14
N LYS A 61 -1.37 5.02 -28.61
CA LYS A 61 -2.56 4.58 -29.34
C LYS A 61 -3.50 5.74 -29.60
#